data_AF-A0A7K4JP92-F1
#
_entry.id   AF-A0A7K4JP92-F1
#
_cell.length_a   1.000
_cell.length_b   1.000
_cell.length_c   1.000
_cell.angle_alpha   90.00
_cell.angle_beta   90.00
_cell.angle_gamma   90.00
#
_symmetry.space_group_name_H-M   'P 1'
#
loop_
_entity.id
_entity.type
_entity.pdbx_description
1 polymer ?
#
loop_
_entity_poly.entity_id
_entity_poly.type
_entity_poly.pdbx_seq_one_letter_code
_entity_poly.pdbx_strand_id
1 'polypeptide(L)'
;LQIQENEICRLCQWRVYPMECLVADKQNFHKSCFRCHHCGSQLSLGNYASLHGQIYCKHHFKQLFKSKGNYDEGFGHKQHKELWNSKQRSSSVGNI
;
A
#
# COMPACT_ATOMS: atom_id res chain seq x y z
N LEU A 1 -0.07 -4.65 37.90
CA LEU A 1 -0.26 -3.76 36.73
C LEU A 1 0.99 -3.89 35.86
N GLN A 2 0.91 -4.64 34.77
CA GLN A 2 2.07 -4.90 33.91
C GLN A 2 2.16 -3.74 32.92
N ILE A 3 2.90 -2.70 33.31
CA ILE A 3 3.12 -1.51 32.48
C ILE A 3 4.11 -1.95 31.40
N GLN A 4 3.59 -2.32 30.23
CA GLN A 4 4.41 -2.73 29.08
C GLN A 4 5.47 -1.66 28.83
N GLU A 5 6.72 -2.13 28.82
CA GLU A 5 7.91 -1.31 28.67
C GLU A 5 7.86 -0.51 27.36
N ASN A 6 8.03 0.79 27.52
CA ASN A 6 8.22 1.83 26.50
C ASN A 6 8.34 1.32 25.07
N GLU A 7 7.22 1.15 24.39
CA GLU A 7 7.22 0.91 22.95
C GLU A 7 7.69 2.20 22.27
N ILE A 8 8.89 2.22 21.70
CA ILE A 8 9.45 3.42 21.07
C ILE A 8 8.97 3.47 19.62
N CYS A 9 8.45 4.63 19.19
CA CYS A 9 8.08 4.82 17.79
C CYS A 9 9.33 4.80 16.92
N ARG A 10 9.33 3.98 15.87
CA ARG A 10 10.47 3.90 14.95
C ARG A 10 10.68 5.13 14.07
N LEU A 11 9.66 6.00 13.94
CA LEU A 11 9.74 7.23 13.14
C LEU A 11 10.28 8.41 13.95
N CYS A 12 9.65 8.74 15.08
CA CYS A 12 10.08 9.86 15.92
C CYS A 12 11.05 9.47 17.04
N GLN A 13 11.29 8.18 17.26
CA GLN A 13 12.15 7.64 18.33
C GLN A 13 11.71 8.03 19.75
N TRP A 14 10.43 8.38 19.92
CA TRP A 14 9.85 8.75 21.22
C TRP A 14 8.92 7.66 21.72
N ARG A 15 8.66 7.68 23.03
CA ARG A 15 7.75 6.72 23.68
C ARG A 15 6.34 6.82 23.09
N VAL A 16 5.80 5.68 22.70
CA VAL A 16 4.43 5.48 22.27
C VAL A 16 3.64 4.98 23.46
N TYR A 17 2.52 5.65 23.74
CA TYR A 17 1.57 5.17 24.72
C TYR A 17 0.66 4.12 24.09
N PRO A 18 0.20 3.10 24.85
CA PRO A 18 -0.66 2.03 24.32
C PRO A 18 -1.90 2.54 23.57
N MET A 19 -2.46 3.67 23.99
CA MET A 19 -3.63 4.30 23.36
C MET A 19 -3.35 4.79 21.93
N GLU A 20 -2.13 5.25 21.66
CA GLU A 20 -1.69 5.75 20.35
C GLU A 20 -0.82 4.75 19.59
N CYS A 21 -0.61 3.56 20.17
CA CYS A 21 0.23 2.54 19.60
C CYS A 21 -0.39 1.91 18.37
N LEU A 22 0.41 1.84 17.31
CA LEU A 22 0.11 1.17 16.07
C LEU A 22 1.27 0.25 15.76
N VAL A 23 1.00 -1.05 15.68
CA VAL A 23 2.00 -2.07 15.36
C VAL A 23 1.92 -2.42 13.88
N ALA A 24 3.00 -2.19 13.14
CA ALA A 24 3.13 -2.52 11.73
C ALA A 24 4.49 -3.17 11.50
N ASP A 25 4.57 -4.26 10.71
CA ASP A 25 5.84 -4.94 10.44
C ASP A 25 6.65 -5.29 11.71
N LYS A 26 5.94 -5.71 12.78
CA LYS A 26 6.52 -5.99 14.12
C LYS A 26 7.21 -4.79 14.79
N GLN A 27 6.91 -3.58 14.33
CA GLN A 27 7.46 -2.33 14.83
C GLN A 27 6.34 -1.42 15.34
N ASN A 28 6.66 -0.60 16.34
CA ASN A 28 5.72 0.31 16.99
C ASN A 28 5.80 1.71 16.39
N PHE A 29 4.63 2.31 16.20
CA PHE A 29 4.46 3.63 15.65
C PHE A 29 3.36 4.39 16.38
N HIS A 30 3.46 5.72 16.45
CA HIS A 30 2.29 6.53 16.78
C HIS A 30 1.32 6.52 15.60
N LYS A 31 0.02 6.47 15.88
CA LYS A 31 -1.05 6.75 14.88
C LYS A 31 -0.80 8.05 14.12
N SER A 32 -0.30 9.07 14.81
CA SER A 32 0.04 10.39 14.25
C SER A 32 1.32 10.37 13.41
N CYS A 33 2.28 9.50 13.71
CA CYS A 33 3.53 9.38 12.94
C CYS A 33 3.35 8.52 11.69
N PHE A 34 2.32 7.67 11.64
CA PHE A 34 2.07 6.74 10.55
C PHE A 34 1.60 7.48 9.28
N ARG A 35 2.56 8.08 8.56
CA ARG A 35 2.33 8.95 7.41
C ARG A 35 3.15 8.50 6.21
N CYS A 36 2.66 8.79 5.01
CA CYS A 36 3.41 8.54 3.78
C CYS A 36 4.66 9.42 3.72
N HIS A 37 5.82 8.83 3.46
CA HIS A 37 7.08 9.56 3.29
C HIS A 37 7.03 10.56 2.12
N HIS A 38 6.31 10.24 1.06
CA HIS A 38 6.25 11.07 -0.16
C HIS A 38 5.27 12.25 -0.08
N CYS A 39 4.13 12.09 0.60
CA CYS A 39 3.08 13.13 0.64
C CYS A 39 2.64 13.55 2.04
N GLY A 40 3.19 12.96 3.10
CA GLY A 40 2.83 13.29 4.48
C GLY A 40 1.41 12.93 4.90
N SER A 41 0.60 12.33 4.02
CA SER A 41 -0.77 11.92 4.33
C SER A 41 -0.78 10.86 5.42
N GLN A 42 -1.68 11.00 6.39
CA GLN A 42 -1.87 10.03 7.46
C GLN A 42 -2.45 8.73 6.88
N LEU A 43 -1.85 7.61 7.27
CA LEU A 43 -2.21 6.28 6.82
C LEU A 43 -2.68 5.44 7.98
N SER A 44 -3.46 4.41 7.66
CA SER A 44 -3.93 3.40 8.60
C SER A 44 -3.39 2.03 8.20
N LEU A 45 -3.47 1.07 9.12
CA LEU A 45 -3.04 -0.32 8.89
C LEU A 45 -3.71 -0.99 7.67
N GLY A 46 -4.86 -0.49 7.22
CA GLY A 46 -5.54 -1.00 6.01
C GLY A 46 -5.10 -0.35 4.69
N ASN A 47 -4.37 0.77 4.73
CA ASN A 47 -4.08 1.58 3.54
C ASN A 47 -2.61 2.00 3.36
N TYR A 48 -1.69 1.36 4.08
CA TYR A 48 -0.26 1.61 3.96
C TYR A 48 0.47 0.49 3.19
N ALA A 49 1.69 0.79 2.76
CA ALA A 49 2.66 -0.17 2.27
C ALA A 49 4.06 0.23 2.81
N SER A 50 4.84 -0.74 3.27
CA SER A 50 6.19 -0.53 3.79
C SER A 50 7.24 -1.01 2.79
N LEU A 51 8.29 -0.21 2.57
CA LEU A 51 9.45 -0.57 1.74
C LEU A 51 10.73 -0.12 2.43
N HIS A 52 11.67 -1.04 2.66
CA HIS A 52 12.97 -0.76 3.27
C HIS A 52 12.88 0.07 4.57
N GLY A 53 11.86 -0.18 5.40
CA GLY A 53 11.64 0.55 6.65
C GLY A 53 10.93 1.91 6.51
N GLN A 54 10.52 2.30 5.31
CA GLN A 54 9.74 3.51 5.08
C GLN A 54 8.27 3.21 4.75
N ILE A 55 7.38 4.09 5.21
CA ILE A 55 5.93 3.99 5.03
C ILE A 55 5.49 4.81 3.82
N TYR A 56 4.70 4.20 2.94
CA TYR A 56 4.11 4.84 1.77
C TYR A 56 2.62 4.56 1.67
N CYS A 57 1.89 5.45 1.00
CA CYS A 57 0.51 5.18 0.61
C CYS A 57 0.49 4.25 -0.61
N LYS A 58 -0.59 3.48 -0.81
CA LYS A 58 -0.71 2.57 -1.97
C LYS A 58 -0.46 3.27 -3.32
N HIS A 59 -0.82 4.54 -3.43
CA HIS A 59 -0.63 5.32 -4.65
C HIS A 59 0.85 5.62 -4.93
N HIS A 60 1.58 6.18 -3.95
CA HIS A 60 3.01 6.48 -4.11
C HIS A 60 3.85 5.21 -4.15
N PHE A 61 3.46 4.17 -3.40
CA PHE A 61 4.11 2.88 -3.50
C PHE A 61 3.97 2.30 -4.92
N LYS A 62 2.77 2.29 -5.51
CA LYS A 62 2.59 1.91 -6.92
C LYS A 62 3.47 2.72 -7.89
N GLN A 63 3.61 4.03 -7.67
CA GLN A 63 4.45 4.87 -8.52
C GLN A 63 5.94 4.52 -8.41
N LEU A 64 6.46 4.35 -7.19
CA LEU A 64 7.85 3.96 -6.93
C LEU A 64 8.21 2.61 -7.56
N PHE A 65 7.30 1.65 -7.54
CA PHE A 65 7.54 0.33 -8.12
C PHE A 65 7.37 0.30 -9.64
N LYS A 66 6.47 1.13 -10.21
CA LYS A 66 6.38 1.28 -11.67
C LYS A 66 7.70 1.73 -12.29
N SER A 67 8.50 2.52 -11.58
CA SER A 67 9.85 2.88 -12.01
C SER A 67 10.90 1.79 -11.81
N LYS A 68 10.64 0.75 -10.99
CA LYS A 68 11.64 -0.26 -10.59
C LYS A 68 11.38 -1.67 -11.15
N GLY A 69 10.14 -2.04 -11.48
CA GLY A 69 9.80 -3.30 -12.18
C GLY A 69 8.59 -4.05 -11.59
N ASN A 70 7.60 -4.29 -12.46
CA ASN A 70 6.42 -5.16 -12.41
C ASN A 70 5.52 -5.12 -11.14
N TYR A 71 4.29 -4.65 -11.31
CA TYR A 71 3.31 -4.42 -10.24
C TYR A 71 1.91 -4.91 -10.61
N ASP A 72 1.80 -6.09 -11.26
CA ASP A 72 0.49 -6.64 -11.64
C ASP A 72 -0.07 -7.68 -10.65
N GLU A 73 0.76 -8.32 -9.83
CA GLU A 73 0.32 -9.55 -9.11
C GLU A 73 0.01 -9.37 -7.61
N GLY A 74 0.28 -8.19 -7.03
CA GLY A 74 0.27 -8.02 -5.56
C GLY A 74 -1.00 -7.43 -4.93
N PHE A 75 -1.92 -6.90 -5.70
CA PHE A 75 -3.20 -6.36 -5.20
C PHE A 75 -4.31 -7.03 -5.99
N GLY A 76 -5.09 -7.92 -5.36
CA GLY A 76 -6.16 -8.74 -5.95
C GLY A 76 -7.36 -7.98 -6.53
N HIS A 77 -7.12 -6.91 -7.30
CA HIS A 77 -8.08 -6.30 -8.18
C HIS A 77 -7.87 -6.87 -9.57
N LYS A 78 -8.77 -7.79 -9.95
CA LYS A 78 -8.90 -8.35 -11.29
C LYS A 78 -8.79 -7.22 -12.32
N GLN A 79 -7.82 -7.32 -13.23
CA GLN A 79 -7.61 -6.35 -14.29
C GLN A 79 -8.85 -6.34 -15.19
N HIS A 80 -9.66 -5.28 -15.15
CA HIS A 80 -10.89 -5.14 -15.95
C HIS A 80 -10.59 -4.86 -17.45
N LYS A 81 -9.45 -5.31 -17.96
CA LYS A 81 -9.01 -5.01 -19.34
C LYS A 81 -9.47 -6.06 -20.36
N GLU A 82 -10.11 -7.14 -19.94
CA GLU A 82 -10.50 -8.23 -20.85
C GLU A 82 -11.93 -8.10 -21.44
N LEU A 83 -12.70 -7.06 -21.10
CA LEU A 83 -14.09 -6.93 -21.56
C LEU A 83 -14.27 -6.14 -22.88
N TRP A 84 -13.18 -5.79 -23.59
CA TRP A 84 -13.28 -4.97 -24.81
C TRP A 84 -12.60 -5.56 -26.06
N ASN A 85 -12.46 -6.89 -26.19
CA ASN A 85 -11.88 -7.49 -27.40
C ASN A 85 -12.79 -8.49 -28.15
N SER A 86 -14.08 -8.59 -27.82
CA SER A 86 -14.98 -9.60 -28.42
C SER A 86 -15.92 -9.08 -29.51
N LYS A 87 -15.64 -7.93 -30.15
CA LYS A 87 -16.56 -7.42 -31.18
C LYS A 87 -15.90 -6.69 -32.36
N GLN A 88 -14.87 -7.32 -32.94
CA GLN A 88 -14.28 -6.88 -34.21
C GLN A 88 -13.86 -8.11 -35.05
N ARG A 89 -14.83 -8.93 -35.50
CA ARG A 89 -14.65 -9.86 -36.62
C ARG A 89 -15.98 -9.97 -37.35
N SER A 90 -16.39 -8.86 -37.93
CA SER A 90 -17.45 -8.80 -38.94
C SER A 90 -17.13 -9.79 -40.05
N SER A 91 -18.01 -10.76 -40.22
CA SER A 91 -18.03 -11.74 -41.30
C SER A 91 -17.91 -11.05 -42.65
N SER A 92 -16.95 -11.49 -43.47
CA SER A 92 -16.95 -11.21 -44.90
C SER A 92 -16.30 -12.38 -45.64
N VAL A 93 -16.83 -12.61 -46.84
CA VAL A 93 -16.64 -13.74 -47.79
C VAL A 93 -17.61 -14.89 -47.52
N GLY A 94 -18.57 -15.25 -48.38
CA GLY A 94 -18.88 -14.84 -49.76
C GLY A 94 -19.47 -16.07 -50.46
N ASN A 95 -20.75 -16.05 -50.87
CA ASN A 95 -21.40 -17.15 -51.60
C ASN A 95 -22.08 -16.57 -52.86
N ILE A 96 -21.59 -16.98 -54.03
CA ILE A 96 -22.40 -17.25 -55.24
C ILE A 96 -22.02 -18.66 -55.66
#